data_AF-A0A448X5W5-F1
#
_entry.id   AF-A0A448X5W5-F1
#
_cell.length_a   1.000
_cell.length_b   1.000
_cell.length_c   1.000
_cell.angle_alpha   90.00
_cell.angle_beta   90.00
_cell.angle_gamma   90.00
#
_symmetry.space_group_name_H-M   'P 1'
#
loop_
_entity.id
_entity.type
_entity.pdbx_description
1 polymer ?
#
loop_
_entity_poly.entity_id
_entity_poly.type
_entity_poly.pdbx_seq_one_letter_code
_entity_poly.pdbx_strand_id
1 'polypeptide(L)'
;MRREKDEIQADRQTVYREETKIAQELHNLRDELARTEHNLRSIIGKVILNGLDSVRKVIETFRGRYGPDCDIVQGYHGTLIELIDCPETFYTSVEVTAGSRLFYHVVQTDKQVIRIISEINKHNLPGEVHFLPINRLHAGESQYPETNVGAYFY
;
A
#
# COMPACT_ATOMS: atom_id res chain seq x y z
N MET A 1 32.77 -27.78 -33.69
CA MET A 1 33.76 -27.23 -32.73
C MET A 1 34.01 -25.73 -32.82
N ARG A 2 34.52 -25.14 -33.91
CA ARG A 2 34.77 -23.67 -33.95
C ARG A 2 33.48 -22.86 -34.03
N ARG A 3 32.56 -23.29 -34.90
CA ARG A 3 31.25 -22.67 -35.13
C ARG A 3 30.32 -22.69 -33.91
N GLU A 4 30.24 -23.84 -33.22
CA GLU A 4 29.50 -23.96 -31.95
C GLU A 4 30.07 -23.04 -30.84
N LYS A 5 31.38 -22.85 -30.79
CA LYS A 5 32.00 -21.93 -29.81
C LYS A 5 31.62 -20.49 -30.11
N ASP A 6 31.59 -20.10 -31.39
CA ASP A 6 31.19 -18.76 -31.83
C ASP A 6 29.69 -18.50 -31.56
N GLU A 7 28.83 -19.51 -31.78
CA GLU A 7 27.40 -19.46 -31.47
C GLU A 7 27.15 -19.31 -29.95
N ILE A 8 27.79 -20.14 -29.12
CA ILE A 8 27.69 -20.04 -27.65
C ILE A 8 28.20 -18.69 -27.14
N GLN A 9 29.23 -18.13 -27.77
CA GLN A 9 29.76 -16.82 -27.40
C GLN A 9 28.81 -15.68 -27.79
N ALA A 10 28.16 -15.78 -28.95
CA ALA A 10 27.11 -14.84 -29.36
C ALA A 10 25.92 -14.91 -28.39
N ASP A 11 25.45 -16.11 -28.04
CA ASP A 11 24.34 -16.32 -27.10
C ASP A 11 24.67 -15.80 -25.70
N ARG A 12 25.90 -16.00 -25.21
CA ARG A 12 26.32 -15.40 -23.94
C ARG A 12 26.30 -13.88 -23.99
N GLN A 13 26.69 -13.30 -25.11
CA GLN A 13 26.72 -11.85 -25.27
C GLN A 13 25.31 -11.26 -25.38
N THR A 14 24.36 -11.94 -26.01
CA THR A 14 22.95 -11.52 -26.05
C THR A 14 22.33 -11.58 -24.65
N VAL A 15 22.48 -12.71 -23.94
CA VAL A 15 21.96 -12.85 -22.56
C VAL A 15 22.56 -11.79 -21.63
N TYR A 16 23.87 -11.55 -21.70
CA TYR A 16 24.51 -10.53 -20.87
C TYR A 16 23.98 -9.10 -21.14
N ARG A 17 23.69 -8.78 -22.40
CA ARG A 17 23.08 -7.48 -22.77
C ARG A 17 21.66 -7.36 -22.22
N GLU A 18 20.87 -8.43 -22.29
CA GLU A 18 19.52 -8.46 -21.72
C GLU A 18 19.55 -8.33 -20.19
N GLU A 19 20.42 -9.06 -19.51
CA GLU A 19 20.60 -8.96 -18.06
C GLU A 19 20.99 -7.54 -17.65
N THR A 20 21.93 -6.92 -18.37
CA THR A 20 22.34 -5.53 -18.11
C THR A 20 21.18 -4.56 -18.32
N LYS A 21 20.37 -4.75 -19.37
CA LYS A 21 19.19 -3.93 -19.64
C LYS A 21 18.16 -4.05 -18.52
N ILE A 22 17.82 -5.28 -18.12
CA ILE A 22 16.87 -5.55 -17.04
C ILE A 22 17.37 -4.97 -15.72
N ALA A 23 18.66 -5.12 -15.41
CA ALA A 23 19.25 -4.56 -14.20
C ALA A 23 19.15 -3.02 -14.17
N GLN A 24 19.37 -2.37 -15.31
CA GLN A 24 19.21 -0.92 -15.43
C GLN A 24 17.75 -0.48 -15.30
N GLU A 25 16.81 -1.19 -15.93
CA GLU A 25 15.37 -0.91 -15.81
C GLU A 25 14.90 -1.06 -14.36
N LEU A 26 15.33 -2.13 -13.69
CA LEU A 26 15.02 -2.39 -12.29
C LEU A 26 15.61 -1.32 -11.35
N HIS A 27 16.82 -0.83 -11.63
CA HIS A 27 17.40 0.30 -10.91
C HIS A 27 16.58 1.58 -11.09
N ASN A 28 16.21 1.91 -12.34
CA ASN A 28 15.42 3.10 -12.65
C ASN A 28 14.04 3.07 -11.95
N LEU A 29 13.36 1.92 -11.99
CA LEU A 29 12.06 1.72 -11.34
C LEU A 29 12.17 1.85 -9.81
N ARG A 30 13.23 1.32 -9.20
CA ARG A 30 13.49 1.49 -7.75
C ARG A 30 13.70 2.95 -7.37
N ASP A 31 14.46 3.68 -8.17
CA ASP A 31 14.70 5.10 -7.93
C ASP A 31 13.41 5.93 -8.11
N GLU A 32 12.58 5.58 -9.10
CA GLU A 32 11.28 6.21 -9.30
C GLU A 32 10.31 5.93 -8.16
N LEU A 33 10.24 4.69 -7.68
CA LEU A 33 9.49 4.33 -6.50
C LEU A 33 9.95 5.13 -5.27
N ALA A 34 11.26 5.19 -5.01
CA ALA A 34 11.80 5.94 -3.88
C ALA A 34 11.47 7.45 -3.97
N ARG A 35 11.54 8.05 -5.16
CA ARG A 35 11.18 9.45 -5.39
C ARG A 35 9.69 9.70 -5.15
N THR A 36 8.82 8.85 -5.71
CA THR A 36 7.37 8.99 -5.58
C THR A 36 6.91 8.78 -4.14
N GLU A 37 7.47 7.78 -3.44
CA GLU A 37 7.24 7.57 -2.00
C GLU A 37 7.70 8.77 -1.16
N HIS A 38 8.87 9.35 -1.47
CA HIS A 38 9.36 10.54 -0.77
C HIS A 38 8.42 11.73 -0.95
N ASN A 39 7.94 11.97 -2.18
CA ASN A 39 6.98 13.03 -2.47
C ASN A 39 5.65 12.82 -1.74
N LEU A 40 5.14 11.59 -1.72
CA LEU A 40 3.92 11.25 -0.98
C LEU A 40 4.11 11.52 0.51
N ARG A 41 5.24 11.08 1.09
CA ARG A 41 5.54 11.33 2.51
C ARG A 41 5.72 12.81 2.81
N SER A 42 6.27 13.63 1.92
CA SER A 42 6.45 15.07 2.18
C SER A 42 5.13 15.83 2.28
N ILE A 43 4.07 15.34 1.61
CA ILE A 43 2.72 15.91 1.67
C ILE A 43 1.99 15.45 2.94
N ILE A 44 2.27 14.23 3.43
CA ILE A 44 1.64 13.69 4.64
C ILE A 44 2.23 14.34 5.90
N GLY A 45 1.35 14.79 6.79
CA GLY A 45 1.76 15.35 8.08
C GLY A 45 2.60 14.37 8.91
N LYS A 46 3.67 14.89 9.54
CA LYS A 46 4.62 14.11 10.37
C LYS A 46 3.95 13.21 11.42
N VAL A 47 2.85 13.67 12.01
CA VAL A 47 2.10 12.91 13.03
C VAL A 47 1.49 11.64 12.46
N ILE A 48 0.93 11.71 11.25
CA ILE A 48 0.34 10.56 10.54
C ILE A 48 1.46 9.61 10.09
N LEU A 49 2.55 10.13 9.51
CA LEU A 49 3.69 9.31 9.10
C LEU A 49 4.26 8.47 10.25
N ASN A 50 4.45 9.10 11.41
CA ASN A 50 4.91 8.41 12.60
C ASN A 50 3.91 7.30 13.01
N GLY A 51 2.60 7.55 12.87
CA GLY A 51 1.56 6.55 13.14
C GLY A 51 1.65 5.36 12.19
N LEU A 52 1.79 5.62 10.89
CA LEU A 52 1.97 4.58 9.86
C LEU A 52 3.20 3.70 10.14
N ASP A 53 4.33 4.34 10.44
CA ASP A 53 5.59 3.62 10.72
C ASP A 53 5.50 2.84 12.06
N SER A 54 4.78 3.36 13.05
CA SER A 54 4.49 2.68 14.33
C SER A 54 3.65 1.42 14.14
N VAL A 55 2.56 1.48 13.38
CA VAL A 55 1.73 0.30 13.08
C VAL A 55 2.52 -0.73 12.28
N ARG A 56 3.27 -0.30 11.25
CA ARG A 56 4.15 -1.20 10.49
C ARG A 56 5.12 -1.95 11.40
N LYS A 57 5.82 -1.24 12.29
CA LYS A 57 6.74 -1.85 13.26
C LYS A 57 6.04 -2.88 14.15
N VAL A 58 4.83 -2.59 14.62
CA VAL A 58 4.06 -3.52 15.46
C VAL A 58 3.64 -4.76 14.68
N ILE A 59 3.15 -4.62 13.45
CA ILE A 59 2.78 -5.76 12.59
C ILE A 59 4.00 -6.63 12.30
N GLU A 60 5.16 -6.05 11.95
CA GLU A 60 6.40 -6.82 11.77
C GLU A 60 6.86 -7.51 13.06
N THR A 61 6.66 -6.88 14.22
CA THR A 61 6.96 -7.49 15.52
C THR A 61 6.07 -8.70 15.77
N PHE A 62 4.77 -8.62 15.49
CA PHE A 62 3.86 -9.76 15.60
C PHE A 62 4.23 -10.86 14.60
N ARG A 63 4.55 -10.51 13.35
CA ARG A 63 4.99 -11.45 12.31
C ARG A 63 6.27 -12.19 12.71
N GLY A 64 7.27 -11.47 13.21
CA GLY A 64 8.54 -12.07 13.65
C GLY A 64 8.40 -12.94 14.89
N ARG A 65 7.50 -12.60 15.82
CA ARG A 65 7.33 -13.35 17.08
C ARG A 65 6.40 -14.55 16.97
N TYR A 66 5.32 -14.44 16.19
CA TYR A 66 4.24 -15.44 16.15
C TYR A 66 4.00 -16.04 14.76
N GLY A 67 4.79 -15.65 13.77
CA GLY A 67 4.67 -16.12 12.40
C GLY A 67 3.65 -15.34 11.55
N PRO A 68 3.64 -15.61 10.23
CA PRO A 68 2.75 -14.94 9.28
C PRO A 68 1.28 -15.32 9.47
N ASP A 69 1.00 -16.51 10.01
CA ASP A 69 -0.36 -17.04 10.16
C ASP A 69 -1.05 -16.58 11.44
N CYS A 70 -0.40 -15.73 12.25
CA CYS A 70 -1.01 -15.25 13.47
C CYS A 70 -2.16 -14.28 13.18
N ASP A 71 -3.20 -14.34 14.02
CA ASP A 71 -4.45 -13.60 13.86
C ASP A 71 -4.27 -12.10 13.58
N ILE A 72 -3.30 -11.43 14.22
CA ILE A 72 -3.07 -9.99 13.98
C ILE A 72 -2.51 -9.72 12.59
N VAL A 73 -1.58 -10.55 12.12
CA VAL A 73 -0.91 -10.35 10.84
C VAL A 73 -1.87 -10.65 9.70
N GLN A 74 -2.62 -11.75 9.81
CA GLN A 74 -3.66 -12.12 8.83
C GLN A 74 -4.84 -11.13 8.84
N GLY A 75 -5.12 -10.52 9.99
CA GLY A 75 -6.22 -9.56 10.14
C GLY A 75 -5.88 -8.13 9.76
N TYR A 76 -4.62 -7.80 9.43
CA TYR A 76 -4.21 -6.46 9.04
C TYR A 76 -4.12 -6.35 7.51
N HIS A 77 -4.92 -5.45 6.93
CA HIS A 77 -5.09 -5.35 5.48
C HIS A 77 -4.31 -4.21 4.82
N GLY A 78 -3.78 -3.28 5.62
CA GLY A 78 -3.13 -2.06 5.11
C GLY A 78 -3.93 -0.81 5.46
N THR A 79 -3.67 0.27 4.74
CA THR A 79 -4.39 1.54 4.83
C THR A 79 -5.49 1.64 3.79
N LEU A 80 -6.49 2.49 4.02
CA LEU A 80 -7.62 2.63 3.09
C LEU A 80 -7.17 2.99 1.66
N ILE A 81 -6.18 3.88 1.51
CA ILE A 81 -5.65 4.29 0.21
C ILE A 81 -5.02 3.14 -0.59
N GLU A 82 -4.50 2.11 0.09
CA GLU A 82 -3.94 0.92 -0.56
C GLU A 82 -5.03 -0.08 -1.00
N LEU A 83 -6.26 0.10 -0.53
CA LEU A 83 -7.37 -0.84 -0.68
C LEU A 83 -8.52 -0.32 -1.55
N ILE A 84 -8.44 0.93 -2.00
CA ILE A 84 -9.42 1.55 -2.89
C ILE A 84 -8.79 1.89 -4.22
N ASP A 85 -9.60 1.86 -5.28
CA ASP A 85 -9.23 2.30 -6.61
C ASP A 85 -10.41 3.03 -7.25
N CYS A 86 -10.11 3.99 -8.13
CA CYS A 86 -11.12 4.73 -8.86
C CYS A 86 -10.54 5.32 -10.15
N PRO A 87 -11.36 5.69 -11.14
CA PRO A 87 -10.88 6.40 -12.32
C PRO A 87 -10.19 7.71 -11.96
N GLU A 88 -9.14 8.08 -12.70
CA GLU A 88 -8.33 9.29 -12.47
C GLU A 88 -9.17 10.57 -12.39
N THR A 89 -10.26 10.64 -13.15
CA THR A 89 -11.21 11.77 -13.13
C THR A 89 -11.84 12.02 -11.75
N PHE A 90 -11.81 11.03 -10.85
CA PHE A 90 -12.35 11.12 -9.49
C PHE A 90 -11.29 11.29 -8.41
N TYR A 91 -9.99 11.24 -8.72
CA TYR A 91 -8.92 11.28 -7.71
C TYR A 91 -9.06 12.44 -6.74
N THR A 92 -9.20 13.67 -7.25
CA THR A 92 -9.36 14.85 -6.40
C THR A 92 -10.62 14.78 -5.55
N SER A 93 -11.74 14.32 -6.11
CA SER A 93 -12.99 14.22 -5.36
C SER A 93 -12.91 13.18 -4.23
N VAL A 94 -12.26 12.05 -4.49
CA VAL A 94 -12.03 11.01 -3.48
C VAL A 94 -11.04 11.51 -2.41
N GLU A 95 -9.94 12.14 -2.83
CA GLU A 95 -8.92 12.69 -1.94
C GLU A 95 -9.51 13.72 -0.98
N VAL A 96 -10.25 14.71 -1.50
CA VAL A 96 -10.85 15.78 -0.69
C VAL A 96 -11.94 15.22 0.23
N THR A 97 -12.74 14.27 -0.25
CA THR A 97 -13.84 13.69 0.54
C THR A 97 -13.34 12.80 1.68
N ALA A 98 -12.38 11.93 1.39
CA ALA A 98 -11.82 11.02 2.38
C ALA A 98 -10.85 11.76 3.34
N GLY A 99 -9.98 12.61 2.78
CA GLY A 99 -8.96 13.35 3.50
C GLY A 99 -8.01 12.42 4.25
N SER A 100 -7.74 12.71 5.53
CA SER A 100 -6.85 11.88 6.36
C SER A 100 -7.35 10.45 6.57
N ARG A 101 -8.64 10.16 6.30
CA ARG A 101 -9.21 8.80 6.39
C ARG A 101 -8.60 7.82 5.40
N LEU A 102 -7.99 8.34 4.32
CA LEU A 102 -7.18 7.55 3.40
C LEU A 102 -6.05 6.78 4.11
N PHE A 103 -5.54 7.31 5.22
CA PHE A 103 -4.45 6.71 5.99
C PHE A 103 -4.93 5.88 7.18
N TYR A 104 -6.24 5.62 7.31
CA TYR A 104 -6.76 4.77 8.38
C TYR A 104 -6.42 3.31 8.08
N HIS A 105 -6.00 2.58 9.11
CA HIS A 105 -5.62 1.18 9.00
C HIS A 105 -6.84 0.28 9.01
N VAL A 106 -7.03 -0.51 7.95
CA VAL A 106 -8.12 -1.47 7.83
C VAL A 106 -7.71 -2.78 8.49
N VAL A 107 -8.56 -3.26 9.40
CA VAL A 107 -8.34 -4.54 10.10
C VAL A 107 -9.61 -5.38 10.15
N GLN A 108 -9.47 -6.68 10.33
CA GLN A 108 -10.60 -7.60 10.35
C GLN A 108 -11.52 -7.34 11.55
N THR A 109 -10.95 -7.17 12.74
CA THR A 109 -11.73 -7.02 13.99
C THR A 109 -11.24 -5.93 14.93
N ASP A 110 -12.16 -5.34 15.71
CA ASP A 110 -11.82 -4.42 16.80
C ASP A 110 -10.93 -5.04 17.89
N LYS A 111 -10.97 -6.38 18.06
CA LYS A 111 -10.06 -7.08 18.96
C LYS A 111 -8.60 -6.95 18.53
N GLN A 112 -8.34 -6.98 17.21
CA GLN A 112 -6.99 -6.79 16.68
C GLN A 112 -6.52 -5.34 16.89
N VAL A 113 -7.42 -4.35 16.74
CA VAL A 113 -7.12 -2.94 17.05
C VAL A 113 -6.60 -2.79 18.47
N ILE A 114 -7.31 -3.35 19.45
CA ILE A 114 -6.92 -3.26 20.88
C ILE A 114 -5.51 -3.82 21.10
N ARG A 115 -5.19 -4.97 20.47
CA ARG A 115 -3.87 -5.60 20.60
C ARG A 115 -2.77 -4.78 19.95
N ILE A 116 -3.03 -4.21 18.77
CA ILE A 116 -2.07 -3.33 18.07
C ILE A 116 -1.80 -2.08 18.91
N ILE A 117 -2.85 -1.39 19.38
CA ILE A 117 -2.72 -0.20 20.23
C ILE A 117 -1.98 -0.54 21.54
N SER A 118 -2.26 -1.69 22.14
CA SER A 118 -1.55 -2.12 23.35
C SER A 118 -0.04 -2.29 23.11
N GLU A 119 0.37 -2.83 21.96
CA GLU A 119 1.79 -2.99 21.64
C GLU A 119 2.43 -1.64 21.29
N ILE A 120 1.72 -0.74 20.59
CA ILE A 120 2.15 0.66 20.35
C ILE A 120 2.46 1.36 21.67
N ASN A 121 1.52 1.33 22.62
CA ASN A 121 1.64 1.97 23.92
C ASN A 121 2.76 1.34 24.75
N LYS A 122 2.88 0.01 24.74
CA LYS A 122 3.93 -0.72 25.46
C LYS A 122 5.34 -0.29 25.03
N HIS A 123 5.53 0.03 23.75
CA HIS A 123 6.81 0.49 23.22
C HIS A 123 6.92 2.01 23.10
N ASN A 124 5.93 2.76 23.60
CA ASN A 124 5.84 4.23 23.49
C ASN A 124 6.09 4.73 22.07
N LEU A 125 5.50 4.07 21.06
CA LEU A 125 5.73 4.44 19.66
C LEU A 125 4.99 5.75 19.33
N PRO A 126 5.59 6.65 18.53
CA PRO A 126 5.03 7.97 18.26
C PRO A 126 3.95 7.95 17.18
N GLY A 127 3.19 9.05 17.10
CA GLY A 127 2.24 9.31 16.01
C GLY A 127 0.79 9.03 16.37
N GLU A 128 -0.10 9.48 15.49
CA GLU A 128 -1.54 9.27 15.63
C GLU A 128 -1.99 8.14 14.72
N VAL A 129 -2.77 7.22 15.26
CA VAL A 129 -3.21 6.01 14.55
C VAL A 129 -4.73 5.89 14.62
N HIS A 130 -5.33 5.62 13.46
CA HIS A 130 -6.76 5.42 13.31
C HIS A 130 -7.01 4.09 12.61
N PHE A 131 -8.10 3.41 12.98
CA PHE A 131 -8.41 2.08 12.49
C PHE A 131 -9.85 1.99 11.96
N LEU A 132 -10.05 1.14 10.97
CA LEU A 132 -11.34 0.75 10.40
C LEU A 132 -11.51 -0.78 10.59
N PRO A 133 -12.13 -1.20 11.70
CA PRO A 133 -12.42 -2.62 11.92
C PRO A 133 -13.63 -3.04 11.08
N ILE A 134 -13.40 -3.93 10.10
CA ILE A 134 -14.41 -4.39 9.13
C ILE A 134 -15.65 -4.94 9.84
N ASN A 135 -15.48 -5.72 10.91
CA ASN A 135 -16.59 -6.29 11.68
C ASN A 135 -17.50 -5.27 12.40
N ARG A 136 -17.12 -3.98 12.42
CA ARG A 136 -17.92 -2.88 12.99
C ARG A 136 -18.49 -1.94 11.93
N LEU A 137 -18.07 -2.08 10.68
CA LEU A 137 -18.60 -1.26 9.58
C LEU A 137 -20.01 -1.72 9.24
N HIS A 138 -20.95 -0.77 9.25
CA HIS A 138 -22.32 -1.00 8.80
C HIS A 138 -22.46 -0.27 7.46
N ALA A 139 -22.70 -1.01 6.39
CA ALA A 139 -23.05 -0.42 5.11
C ALA A 139 -24.55 -0.07 5.15
N GLY A 140 -24.88 1.19 5.38
CA GLY A 140 -26.24 1.68 5.14
C GLY A 140 -26.48 1.80 3.64
N GLU A 141 -27.66 1.37 3.17
CA GLU A 141 -28.08 1.68 1.80
C GLU A 141 -28.22 3.21 1.67
N SER A 142 -27.33 3.82 0.89
CA SER A 142 -27.46 5.22 0.50
C SER A 142 -28.21 5.28 -0.83
N GLN A 143 -29.36 5.96 -0.86
CA GLN A 143 -29.98 6.33 -2.13
C GLN A 143 -29.14 7.43 -2.77
N TYR A 144 -28.39 7.07 -3.80
CA TYR A 144 -27.72 8.04 -4.65
C TYR A 144 -28.75 8.73 -5.54
N PRO A 145 -28.63 10.04 -5.78
CA PRO A 145 -29.51 10.73 -6.71
C PRO A 145 -29.41 10.08 -8.09
N GLU A 146 -30.56 9.81 -8.71
CA GLU A 146 -30.62 9.25 -10.07
C GLU A 146 -29.89 10.20 -11.03
N THR A 147 -28.83 9.71 -11.67
CA THR A 147 -28.16 10.49 -12.72
C THR A 147 -29.01 10.39 -13.96
N ASN A 148 -29.71 11.48 -14.30
CA ASN A 148 -30.45 11.58 -15.54
C ASN A 148 -29.44 11.75 -16.69
N VAL A 149 -28.88 10.64 -17.16
CA VAL A 149 -27.98 10.63 -18.33
C VAL A 149 -28.85 10.87 -19.56
N GLY A 150 -29.13 12.15 -19.85
CA GLY A 150 -29.76 12.57 -21.09
C GLY A 150 -28.95 12.03 -22.26
N ALA A 151 -29.56 11.15 -23.03
CA ALA A 151 -29.03 10.63 -24.28
C ALA A 151 -28.78 11.79 -25.26
N TYR A 152 -27.53 12.26 -25.34
CA TYR A 152 -27.08 13.07 -26.46
C TYR A 152 -26.43 12.14 -27.48
N PHE A 153 -27.27 11.54 -28.32
CA PHE A 153 -26.87 11.12 -29.66
C PHE A 153 -27.28 12.24 -30.63
N TYR A 154 -26.30 12.93 -31.19
CA TYR A 154 -26.36 13.53 -32.52
C TYR A 154 -24.98 13.42 -33.16
#